data_AF-A0A2X3IF56-F1
#
_entry.id   AF-A0A2X3IF56-F1
#
_cell.length_a   1.000
_cell.length_b   1.000
_cell.length_c   1.000
_cell.angle_alpha   90.00
_cell.angle_beta   90.00
_cell.angle_gamma   90.00
#
_symmetry.space_group_name_H-M   'P 1'
#
loop_
_entity.id
_entity.type
_entity.pdbx_description
1 polymer ?
#
loop_
_entity_poly.entity_id
_entity_poly.type
_entity_poly.pdbx_seq_one_letter_code
_entity_poly.pdbx_strand_id
1 'polypeptide(L)'
;MNIRYLLCNADEMEPGTYKDRLLMEQLPHLLVEGMLISAFALKAYRGYIFLRGEYIEAAVHLRRAIAEATEAGLLGKNILGSGFDFELIVHTGAGRYICGEETALINSLEGRRANPRSKPPFPASSGVWGKPTCVNNVETLCNVPAILANGVEWYPGHWRRHE
;
A
#
# COMPACT_ATOMS: atom_id res chain seq x y z
N MET A 1 0.68 1.63 -22.83
CA MET A 1 0.36 0.92 -21.57
C MET A 1 -0.50 1.83 -20.69
N ASN A 2 -1.60 1.32 -20.14
CA ASN A 2 -2.40 2.08 -19.17
C ASN A 2 -1.75 1.93 -17.79
N ILE A 3 -0.89 2.88 -17.45
CA ILE A 3 -0.07 2.89 -16.23
C ILE A 3 -0.97 3.19 -15.03
N ARG A 4 -0.97 2.31 -14.02
CA ARG A 4 -1.75 2.46 -12.77
C ARG A 4 -0.85 2.24 -11.56
N TYR A 5 -1.14 2.95 -10.48
CA TYR A 5 -0.39 2.87 -9.22
C TYR A 5 -1.24 2.37 -8.07
N LEU A 6 -0.60 1.66 -7.15
CA LEU A 6 -1.16 1.29 -5.84
C LEU A 6 -0.31 1.95 -4.75
N LEU A 7 -0.93 2.67 -3.83
CA LEU A 7 -0.23 3.24 -2.69
C LEU A 7 -0.75 2.60 -1.41
N CYS A 8 0.18 2.15 -0.57
CA CYS A 8 -0.10 1.81 0.81
C CYS A 8 0.17 3.04 1.66
N ASN A 9 -0.87 3.54 2.31
CA ASN A 9 -0.77 4.58 3.32
C ASN A 9 -0.34 3.96 4.65
N ALA A 10 0.97 4.05 4.92
CA ALA A 10 1.62 3.63 6.16
C ALA A 10 2.03 4.84 7.03
N ASP A 11 1.34 5.97 6.86
CA ASP A 11 1.48 7.17 7.69
C ASP A 11 0.47 7.14 8.85
N GLU A 12 0.68 6.20 9.78
CA GLU A 12 -0.14 6.04 10.99
C GLU A 12 0.20 7.14 12.01
N MET A 13 -0.61 8.20 12.01
CA MET A 13 -0.37 9.42 12.79
C MET A 13 -1.41 9.67 13.89
N GLU A 14 -2.47 8.86 13.96
CA GLU A 14 -3.52 9.03 14.97
C GLU A 14 -2.97 8.70 16.37
N PRO A 15 -3.12 9.61 17.36
CA PRO A 15 -2.60 9.37 18.70
C PRO A 15 -3.14 8.06 19.30
N GLY A 16 -2.23 7.22 19.81
CA GLY A 16 -2.59 5.93 20.41
C GLY A 16 -2.78 4.77 19.42
N THR A 17 -2.61 5.00 18.12
CA THR A 17 -2.61 3.93 17.10
C THR A 17 -1.18 3.44 16.81
N TYR A 18 -1.02 2.11 16.73
CA TYR A 18 0.26 1.44 16.45
C TYR A 18 0.03 0.09 15.74
N LYS A 19 -1.17 -0.12 15.19
CA LYS A 19 -1.56 -1.38 14.54
C LYS A 19 -0.76 -1.60 13.26
N ASP A 20 -0.59 -0.53 12.48
CA ASP A 20 0.11 -0.58 11.20
C ASP A 20 1.60 -0.79 11.43
N ARG A 21 2.15 -0.13 12.46
CA ARG A 21 3.53 -0.35 12.91
C ARG A 21 3.82 -1.82 13.18
N LEU A 22 2.99 -2.47 13.99
CA LEU A 22 3.19 -3.87 14.36
C LEU A 22 3.11 -4.80 13.15
N LEU A 23 2.16 -4.56 12.24
CA LEU A 23 2.06 -5.32 11.00
C LEU A 23 3.34 -5.21 10.16
N MET A 24 3.87 -4.00 9.99
CA MET A 24 5.07 -3.78 9.17
C MET A 24 6.37 -4.26 9.83
N GLU A 25 6.47 -4.17 11.16
CA GLU A 25 7.66 -4.64 11.88
C GLU A 25 7.65 -6.17 12.05
N GLN A 26 6.51 -6.79 12.32
CA GLN A 26 6.45 -8.22 12.66
C GLN A 26 6.06 -9.11 11.48
N LEU A 27 5.23 -8.61 10.56
CA LEU A 27 4.66 -9.37 9.45
C LEU A 27 4.83 -8.64 8.09
N PRO A 28 6.03 -8.17 7.73
CA PRO A 28 6.22 -7.37 6.51
C PRO A 28 5.84 -8.12 5.23
N HIS A 29 6.05 -9.45 5.17
CA HIS A 29 5.66 -10.27 4.04
C HIS A 29 4.14 -10.34 3.84
N LEU A 30 3.36 -10.26 4.92
CA LEU A 30 1.89 -10.21 4.83
C LEU A 30 1.42 -8.96 4.07
N LEU A 31 2.05 -7.81 4.35
CA LEU A 31 1.77 -6.58 3.61
C LEU A 31 2.23 -6.68 2.15
N VAL A 32 3.42 -7.24 1.90
CA VAL A 32 3.95 -7.43 0.53
C VAL A 32 3.00 -8.30 -0.30
N GLU A 33 2.54 -9.42 0.25
CA GLU A 33 1.58 -10.32 -0.40
C GLU A 33 0.24 -9.61 -0.65
N GLY A 34 -0.30 -8.92 0.36
CA GLY A 34 -1.54 -8.15 0.23
C GLY A 34 -1.46 -7.08 -0.87
N MET A 35 -0.32 -6.40 -0.99
CA MET A 35 -0.06 -5.44 -2.06
C MET A 35 0.09 -6.09 -3.43
N LEU A 36 0.78 -7.22 -3.54
CA LEU A 36 0.94 -7.96 -4.79
C LEU A 36 -0.43 -8.40 -5.33
N ILE A 37 -1.24 -9.02 -4.49
CA ILE A 37 -2.60 -9.47 -4.83
C ILE A 37 -3.47 -8.28 -5.26
N SER A 38 -3.45 -7.20 -4.48
CA SER A 38 -4.23 -5.99 -4.79
C SER A 38 -3.77 -5.36 -6.10
N ALA A 39 -2.46 -5.32 -6.37
CA ALA A 39 -1.92 -4.79 -7.60
C ALA A 39 -2.32 -5.62 -8.82
N PHE A 40 -2.35 -6.94 -8.71
CA PHE A 40 -2.84 -7.83 -9.76
C PHE A 40 -4.31 -7.52 -10.11
N ALA A 41 -5.18 -7.40 -9.10
CA ALA A 41 -6.59 -7.05 -9.30
C ALA A 41 -6.76 -5.67 -9.94
N LEU A 42 -5.97 -4.68 -9.52
CA LEU A 42 -6.01 -3.31 -10.02
C LEU A 42 -5.28 -3.11 -11.36
N LYS A 43 -4.53 -4.13 -11.83
CA LYS A 43 -3.58 -4.02 -12.95
C LYS A 43 -2.57 -2.88 -12.73
N ALA A 44 -2.14 -2.70 -11.49
CA ALA A 44 -1.10 -1.74 -11.12
C ALA A 44 0.27 -2.35 -11.41
N TYR A 45 1.12 -1.60 -12.12
CA TYR A 45 2.47 -2.06 -12.47
C TYR A 45 3.49 -1.72 -11.38
N ARG A 46 3.17 -0.75 -10.52
CA ARG A 46 4.06 -0.29 -9.45
C ARG A 46 3.29 0.14 -8.20
N GLY A 47 3.80 -0.28 -7.06
CA GLY A 47 3.30 0.04 -5.74
C GLY A 47 4.28 0.91 -4.95
N TYR A 48 3.75 1.79 -4.10
CA TYR A 48 4.55 2.53 -3.13
C TYR A 48 3.98 2.35 -1.72
N ILE A 49 4.84 1.98 -0.77
CA ILE A 49 4.53 2.06 0.65
C ILE A 49 5.01 3.43 1.13
N PHE A 50 4.06 4.33 1.38
CA PHE A 50 4.36 5.65 1.92
C PHE A 50 4.43 5.55 3.44
N LEU A 51 5.65 5.46 3.95
CA LEU A 51 5.94 5.19 5.36
C LEU A 51 6.38 6.48 6.06
N ARG A 52 5.86 6.72 7.26
CA ARG A 52 6.33 7.83 8.09
C ARG A 52 7.81 7.67 8.48
N GLY A 53 8.52 8.79 8.53
CA GLY A 53 9.97 8.80 8.74
C GLY A 53 10.43 8.22 10.08
N GLU A 54 9.57 8.23 11.09
CA GLU A 54 9.87 7.73 12.44
C GLU A 54 9.86 6.19 12.53
N TYR A 55 9.22 5.50 11.59
CA TYR A 55 9.12 4.04 11.59
C TYR A 55 10.36 3.39 10.94
N ILE A 56 11.53 3.65 11.53
CA ILE A 56 12.84 3.24 11.01
C ILE A 56 12.95 1.70 10.92
N GLU A 57 12.59 0.99 11.98
CA GLU A 57 12.62 -0.49 12.02
C GLU A 57 11.68 -1.10 10.97
N ALA A 58 10.44 -0.60 10.87
CA ALA A 58 9.50 -1.01 9.83
C ALA A 58 10.10 -0.81 8.42
N ALA A 59 10.78 0.32 8.19
CA ALA A 59 11.41 0.60 6.90
C ALA A 59 12.52 -0.43 6.56
N VAL A 60 13.30 -0.85 7.56
CA VAL A 60 14.34 -1.90 7.39
C VAL A 60 13.68 -3.23 7.06
N HIS A 61 12.67 -3.63 7.84
CA HIS A 61 11.98 -4.92 7.67
C HIS A 61 11.22 -5.01 6.35
N LEU A 62 10.54 -3.94 5.93
CA LEU A 62 9.85 -3.88 4.64
C LEU A 62 10.82 -3.94 3.46
N ARG A 63 11.94 -3.21 3.51
CA ARG A 63 12.96 -3.28 2.46
C ARG A 63 13.56 -4.68 2.36
N ARG A 64 13.83 -5.33 3.49
CA ARG A 64 14.29 -6.72 3.53
C ARG A 64 13.26 -7.66 2.90
N ALA A 65 11.99 -7.58 3.31
CA ALA A 65 10.93 -8.44 2.78
C ALA A 65 10.70 -8.24 1.27
N ILE A 66 10.75 -6.99 0.79
CA ILE A 66 10.68 -6.70 -0.65
C ILE A 66 11.86 -7.30 -1.40
N ALA A 67 13.08 -7.22 -0.87
CA ALA A 67 14.27 -7.82 -1.49
C ALA A 67 14.14 -9.34 -1.55
N GLU A 68 13.75 -9.99 -0.45
CA GLU A 68 13.52 -11.44 -0.37
C GLU A 68 12.43 -11.90 -1.36
N ALA A 69 11.30 -11.20 -1.43
CA ALA A 69 10.23 -11.52 -2.38
C ALA A 69 10.65 -11.28 -3.84
N THR A 70 11.50 -10.28 -4.09
CA THR A 70 12.09 -10.05 -5.42
C THR A 70 13.02 -11.19 -5.82
N GLU A 71 13.90 -11.63 -4.91
CA GLU A 71 14.82 -12.75 -5.13
C GLU A 71 14.07 -14.07 -5.37
N ALA A 72 12.95 -14.27 -4.67
CA ALA A 72 12.05 -15.39 -4.88
C ALA A 72 11.22 -15.32 -6.19
N GLY A 73 11.33 -14.25 -6.98
CA GLY A 73 10.57 -14.06 -8.22
C GLY A 73 9.09 -13.74 -8.02
N LEU A 74 8.71 -13.29 -6.82
CA LEU A 74 7.34 -12.88 -6.46
C LEU A 74 7.08 -11.39 -6.70
N LEU A 75 8.14 -10.60 -6.91
CA LEU A 75 8.09 -9.21 -7.34
C LEU A 75 9.01 -9.00 -8.54
N GLY A 76 8.78 -7.95 -9.32
CA GLY A 76 9.54 -7.62 -10.52
C GLY A 76 8.77 -7.94 -11.80
N LYS A 77 9.46 -8.53 -12.77
CA LYS A 77 8.91 -8.80 -14.11
C LYS A 77 8.42 -10.22 -14.25
N ASN A 78 7.32 -10.39 -14.99
CA ASN A 78 6.74 -11.66 -15.38
C ASN A 78 6.61 -12.62 -14.19
N ILE A 79 5.98 -12.14 -13.11
CA ILE A 79 5.87 -12.85 -11.83
C ILE A 79 5.25 -14.22 -12.07
N LEU A 80 5.97 -15.27 -11.68
CA LEU A 80 5.58 -16.68 -11.88
C LEU A 80 5.20 -17.05 -13.33
N GLY A 81 5.73 -16.34 -14.33
CA GLY A 81 5.40 -16.59 -15.74
C GLY A 81 4.00 -16.11 -16.16
N SER A 82 3.32 -15.33 -15.33
CA SER A 82 1.92 -14.89 -15.55
C SER A 82 1.74 -13.79 -16.60
N GLY A 83 2.83 -13.16 -17.06
CA GLY A 83 2.81 -11.94 -17.86
C GLY A 83 2.48 -10.68 -17.07
N PHE A 84 2.38 -10.77 -15.73
CA PHE A 84 2.16 -9.64 -14.84
C PHE A 84 3.48 -9.13 -14.25
N ASP A 85 3.68 -7.81 -14.32
CA ASP A 85 4.81 -7.11 -13.74
C ASP A 85 4.33 -6.28 -12.53
N PHE A 86 5.06 -6.35 -11.42
CA PHE A 86 4.80 -5.50 -10.27
C PHE A 86 6.08 -5.18 -9.49
N GLU A 87 6.39 -3.89 -9.39
CA GLU A 87 7.49 -3.38 -8.57
C GLU A 87 6.95 -2.72 -7.31
N LEU A 88 7.54 -2.99 -6.15
CA LEU A 88 7.15 -2.41 -4.87
C LEU A 88 8.29 -1.62 -4.24
N ILE A 89 8.00 -0.40 -3.79
CA ILE A 89 9.02 0.54 -3.30
C ILE A 89 8.58 1.12 -1.95
N VAL A 90 9.50 1.14 -0.97
CA VAL A 90 9.30 1.88 0.29
C VAL A 90 9.75 3.33 0.10
N HIS A 91 8.82 4.27 0.29
CA HIS A 91 9.08 5.70 0.30
C HIS A 91 8.91 6.24 1.72
N THR A 92 10.01 6.70 2.33
CA THR A 92 9.98 7.27 3.68
C THR A 92 9.79 8.78 3.64
N GLY A 93 8.75 9.28 4.30
CA GLY A 93 8.47 10.71 4.44
C GLY A 93 9.50 11.44 5.31
N ALA A 94 9.63 12.76 5.12
CA ALA A 94 10.60 13.61 5.82
C ALA A 94 10.12 14.15 7.20
N GLY A 95 9.20 13.44 7.88
CA GLY A 95 8.71 13.79 9.22
C GLY A 95 7.93 15.11 9.31
N ARG A 96 7.47 15.68 8.19
CA ARG A 96 6.64 16.89 8.19
C ARG A 96 5.18 16.59 7.89
N TYR A 97 4.36 16.97 8.87
CA TYR A 97 2.91 17.02 8.90
C TYR A 97 2.33 17.54 7.57
N ILE A 98 1.57 16.69 6.86
CA ILE A 98 0.15 16.89 6.59
C ILE A 98 -0.44 15.49 6.34
N CYS A 99 -1.26 15.09 7.32
CA CYS A 99 -2.25 14.03 7.46
C CYS A 99 -2.31 12.96 6.36
N GLY A 100 -2.47 11.69 6.79
CA GLY A 100 -2.83 10.50 5.99
C GLY A 100 -4.13 10.58 5.18
N GLU A 101 -4.51 11.76 4.74
CA GLU A 101 -5.43 12.04 3.66
C GLU A 101 -4.77 11.64 2.32
N GLU A 102 -5.50 10.82 1.57
CA GLU A 102 -5.07 10.18 0.34
C GLU A 102 -4.39 11.13 -0.67
N THR A 103 -4.92 12.34 -0.86
CA THR A 103 -4.44 13.28 -1.88
C THR A 103 -3.22 14.09 -1.42
N ALA A 104 -3.09 14.35 -0.12
CA ALA A 104 -1.89 14.94 0.46
C ALA A 104 -0.70 13.99 0.32
N LEU A 105 -0.93 12.69 0.59
CA LEU A 105 0.06 11.62 0.41
C LEU A 105 0.55 11.57 -1.04
N ILE A 106 -0.35 11.64 -2.02
CA ILE A 106 -0.01 11.70 -3.45
C ILE A 106 0.91 12.88 -3.76
N ASN A 107 0.61 14.09 -3.25
CA ASN A 107 1.46 15.26 -3.47
C ASN A 107 2.84 15.12 -2.81
N SER A 108 2.88 14.54 -1.60
CA SER A 108 4.12 14.28 -0.89
C SER A 108 5.02 13.31 -1.65
N LEU A 109 4.44 12.21 -2.15
CA LEU A 109 5.15 11.23 -2.97
C LEU A 109 5.71 11.82 -4.28
N GLU A 110 5.02 12.81 -4.85
CA GLU A 110 5.50 13.56 -6.03
C GLU A 110 6.58 14.60 -5.70
N GLY A 111 6.99 14.76 -4.44
CA GLY A 111 7.97 15.76 -4.00
C GLY A 111 7.41 17.17 -3.89
N ARG A 112 6.08 17.32 -3.87
CA ARG A 112 5.40 18.61 -3.67
C ARG A 112 5.10 18.81 -2.18
N ARG A 113 4.74 20.04 -1.80
CA ARG A 113 4.16 20.28 -0.49
C ARG A 113 2.89 19.45 -0.34
N ALA A 114 2.73 18.78 0.80
CA ALA A 114 1.64 17.86 1.10
C ALA A 114 0.28 18.56 1.35
N ASN A 115 -0.08 19.53 0.51
CA ASN A 115 -1.42 20.13 0.57
C ASN A 115 -2.43 19.14 -0.07
N PRO A 116 -3.61 18.90 0.52
CA PRO A 116 -4.65 18.10 -0.12
C PRO A 116 -5.04 18.67 -1.49
N ARG A 117 -5.38 17.79 -2.43
CA ARG A 117 -5.93 18.18 -3.75
C ARG A 117 -7.44 18.32 -3.64
N SER A 118 -7.99 19.33 -4.32
CA SER A 118 -9.44 19.45 -4.47
C SER A 118 -9.99 18.26 -5.28
N LYS A 119 -11.10 17.69 -4.82
CA LYS A 119 -11.90 16.70 -5.56
C LYS A 119 -13.03 17.48 -6.24
N PRO A 120 -13.29 17.35 -7.56
CA PRO A 120 -12.61 16.49 -8.56
C PRO A 120 -11.29 17.08 -9.13
N PRO A 121 -10.41 16.25 -9.75
CA PRO A 121 -10.59 14.82 -10.07
C PRO A 121 -10.24 13.87 -8.92
N PHE A 122 -10.89 12.70 -8.89
CA PHE A 122 -10.61 11.65 -7.90
C PHE A 122 -9.32 10.87 -8.23
N PRO A 123 -8.57 10.36 -7.23
CA PRO A 123 -7.32 9.62 -7.45
C PRO A 123 -7.46 8.41 -8.38
N ALA A 124 -8.59 7.70 -8.31
CA ALA A 124 -8.89 6.57 -9.20
C ALA A 124 -8.92 6.97 -10.69
N SER A 125 -9.19 8.24 -11.00
CA SER A 125 -9.12 8.78 -12.36
C SER A 125 -7.78 9.47 -12.63
N SER A 126 -7.29 10.28 -11.68
CA SER A 126 -6.06 11.07 -11.80
C SER A 126 -5.40 11.30 -10.43
N GLY A 127 -4.54 10.39 -10.02
CA GLY A 127 -3.75 10.46 -8.79
C GLY A 127 -2.28 10.82 -9.05
N VAL A 128 -1.36 9.93 -8.68
CA VAL A 128 0.09 10.14 -8.79
C VAL A 128 0.49 10.31 -10.26
N TRP A 129 1.22 11.39 -10.55
CA TRP A 129 1.66 11.79 -11.88
C TRP A 129 0.53 11.82 -12.93
N GLY A 130 -0.69 12.15 -12.47
CA GLY A 130 -1.89 12.19 -13.32
C GLY A 130 -2.35 10.82 -13.81
N LYS A 131 -1.95 9.73 -13.15
CA LYS A 131 -2.34 8.35 -13.49
C LYS A 131 -3.37 7.79 -12.50
N PRO A 132 -4.24 6.86 -12.94
CA PRO A 132 -5.16 6.16 -12.04
C PRO A 132 -4.40 5.55 -10.85
N THR A 133 -4.83 5.94 -9.65
CA THR A 133 -4.17 5.56 -8.40
C THR A 133 -5.21 5.07 -7.42
N CYS A 134 -4.93 3.95 -6.77
CA CYS A 134 -5.69 3.48 -5.62
C CYS A 134 -4.81 3.59 -4.38
N VAL A 135 -5.36 4.13 -3.29
CA VAL A 135 -4.67 4.25 -2.01
C VAL A 135 -5.44 3.45 -0.97
N ASN A 136 -4.75 2.60 -0.20
CA ASN A 136 -5.34 1.83 0.89
C ASN A 136 -4.44 1.87 2.12
N ASN A 137 -5.02 1.71 3.31
CA ASN A 137 -4.27 1.58 4.56
C ASN A 137 -3.55 0.21 4.63
N VAL A 138 -2.50 0.13 5.45
CA VAL A 138 -1.75 -1.11 5.73
C VAL A 138 -2.68 -2.25 6.14
N GLU A 139 -3.53 -2.03 7.14
CA GLU A 139 -4.43 -3.07 7.67
C GLU A 139 -5.40 -3.60 6.61
N THR A 140 -5.94 -2.73 5.76
CA THR A 140 -6.83 -3.13 4.67
C THR A 140 -6.12 -4.11 3.73
N LEU A 141 -4.88 -3.79 3.34
CA LEU A 141 -4.08 -4.63 2.44
C LEU A 141 -3.66 -5.94 3.11
N CYS A 142 -3.30 -5.91 4.40
CA CYS A 142 -2.95 -7.12 5.16
C CYS A 142 -4.12 -8.09 5.37
N ASN A 143 -5.38 -7.63 5.29
CA ASN A 143 -6.54 -8.51 5.34
C ASN A 143 -6.79 -9.27 4.03
N VAL A 144 -6.29 -8.77 2.89
CA VAL A 144 -6.56 -9.35 1.56
C VAL A 144 -6.12 -10.83 1.44
N PRO A 145 -4.90 -11.24 1.87
CA PRO A 145 -4.49 -12.65 1.77
C PRO A 145 -5.42 -13.60 2.53
N ALA A 146 -5.81 -13.23 3.77
CA ALA A 146 -6.70 -14.04 4.59
C ALA A 146 -8.10 -14.17 4.00
N ILE A 147 -8.65 -13.09 3.42
CA ILE A 147 -9.95 -13.12 2.73
C ILE A 147 -9.91 -14.08 1.53
N LEU A 148 -8.83 -14.07 0.75
CA LEU A 148 -8.71 -14.98 -0.39
C LEU A 148 -8.49 -16.44 0.02
N ALA A 149 -7.69 -16.67 1.08
CA ALA A 149 -7.40 -18.01 1.56
C ALA A 149 -8.64 -18.70 2.17
N ASN A 150 -9.48 -17.95 2.89
CA ASN A 150 -10.66 -18.49 3.58
C ASN A 150 -11.98 -18.30 2.83
N GLY A 151 -11.98 -17.52 1.75
CA GLY A 151 -13.17 -17.16 0.98
C GLY A 151 -13.91 -15.92 1.50
N VAL A 152 -14.63 -15.25 0.62
CA VAL A 152 -15.25 -13.94 0.89
C VAL A 152 -16.30 -14.01 2.01
N GLU A 153 -17.02 -15.13 2.12
CA GLU A 153 -18.08 -15.34 3.12
C GLU A 153 -17.53 -15.49 4.56
N TRP A 154 -16.25 -15.88 4.70
CA TRP A 154 -15.61 -16.01 6.00
C TRP A 154 -15.44 -14.65 6.70
N TYR A 155 -15.13 -13.59 5.95
CA TYR A 155 -14.80 -12.30 6.51
C TYR A 155 -15.98 -11.61 7.23
N PRO A 156 -17.20 -11.52 6.65
CA PRO A 156 -18.40 -11.00 7.33
C PRO A 156 -18.76 -11.70 8.64
N GLY A 157 -18.40 -12.98 8.82
CA GLY A 157 -18.71 -13.77 10.02
C GLY A 157 -18.12 -13.22 11.32
N HIS A 158 -17.18 -12.28 11.23
CA HIS A 158 -16.51 -11.65 12.38
C HIS A 158 -17.15 -10.31 12.78
N TRP A 159 -18.14 -9.83 12.02
CA TRP A 159 -18.76 -8.52 12.19
C TRP A 159 -20.20 -8.65 12.67
N ARG A 160 -20.68 -7.67 13.42
CA ARG A 160 -22.11 -7.55 13.67
C ARG A 160 -22.78 -7.13 12.36
N ARG A 161 -23.68 -7.98 11.87
CA ARG A 161 -24.70 -7.55 10.90
C ARG A 161 -25.65 -6.63 11.65
N HIS A 162 -25.66 -5.35 11.29
CA HIS A 162 -26.75 -4.46 11.68
C HIS A 162 -27.95 -4.84 10.79
N GLU A 163 -28.82 -5.67 11.34
CA GLU A 163 -30.20 -5.82 10.87
C GLU A 163 -31.06 -4.68 11.40
#